data_AF-Q1L9J4-F1
#
_entry.id   AF-Q1L9J4-F1
#
_cell.length_a   1.000
_cell.length_b   1.000
_cell.length_c   1.000
_cell.angle_alpha   90.00
_cell.angle_beta   90.00
_cell.angle_gamma   90.00
#
_symmetry.space_group_name_H-M   'P 1'
#
loop_
_entity.id
_entity.type
_entity.pdbx_description
1 polymer ?
#
loop_
_entity_poly.entity_id
_entity_poly.type
_entity_poly.pdbx_seq_one_letter_code
_entity_poly.pdbx_strand_id
1 'polypeptide(L)'
;MNWWLDIQSREIQWAHAYRRLTMYHYITPEVLEDLFAGQPPAGLQPDVIDITEPLSLDEGIEVIGILFAGLRFVVFFADVLVYALGDPEWIEETADEWANGFQPAPAARLVKFMRADADADTMFDPEAWPLPHPRLIWQFCEVLARALSIHAQFFPGIPQYFYMTQSSQLDLLYNRLGRRFEAGAYGPRFECVTRPNADTGGFYGFERR
;
A
#
# COMPACT_ATOMS: atom_id res chain seq x y z
N MET A 1 30.10 -12.02 21.12
CA MET A 1 29.98 -12.51 19.73
C MET A 1 28.60 -13.14 19.63
N ASN A 2 27.60 -12.35 19.26
CA ASN A 2 26.18 -12.68 19.48
C ASN A 2 25.55 -13.23 18.20
N TRP A 3 25.55 -14.56 18.09
CA TRP A 3 24.91 -15.31 17.01
C TRP A 3 23.38 -15.13 16.93
N TRP A 4 22.72 -14.64 17.99
CA TRP A 4 21.26 -14.43 18.03
C TRP A 4 20.78 -13.12 17.39
N LEU A 5 21.57 -12.04 17.49
CA LEU A 5 21.25 -10.78 16.83
C LEU A 5 21.42 -10.87 15.30
N ASP A 6 22.31 -11.74 14.84
CA ASP A 6 22.55 -11.97 13.41
C ASP A 6 21.46 -12.85 12.76
N ILE A 7 20.76 -13.68 13.55
CA ILE A 7 19.64 -14.52 13.08
C ILE A 7 18.35 -13.69 12.94
N GLN A 8 17.99 -12.85 13.92
CA GLN A 8 16.81 -11.96 13.80
C GLN A 8 17.00 -10.89 12.72
N SER A 9 18.22 -10.35 12.57
CA SER A 9 18.52 -9.40 11.50
C SER A 9 18.41 -10.06 10.11
N ARG A 10 18.83 -11.33 9.99
CA ARG A 10 18.71 -12.12 8.77
C ARG A 10 17.30 -12.61 8.50
N GLU A 11 16.49 -12.94 9.52
CA GLU A 11 15.08 -13.32 9.37
C GLU A 11 14.19 -12.11 9.01
N ILE A 12 14.46 -10.92 9.57
CA ILE A 12 13.77 -9.68 9.20
C ILE A 12 14.20 -9.24 7.79
N GLN A 13 15.48 -9.33 7.44
CA GLN A 13 15.92 -9.11 6.05
C GLN A 13 15.40 -10.18 5.09
N TRP A 14 15.25 -11.43 5.52
CA TRP A 14 14.64 -12.52 4.73
C TRP A 14 13.15 -12.33 4.54
N ALA A 15 12.39 -11.96 5.57
CA ALA A 15 10.97 -11.62 5.48
C ALA A 15 10.75 -10.39 4.60
N HIS A 16 11.63 -9.38 4.69
CA HIS A 16 11.61 -8.22 3.78
C HIS A 16 11.99 -8.57 2.34
N ALA A 17 12.89 -9.53 2.11
CA ALA A 17 13.23 -10.03 0.77
C ALA A 17 12.10 -10.90 0.19
N TYR A 18 11.50 -11.80 0.98
CA TYR A 18 10.40 -12.68 0.56
C TYR A 18 9.08 -11.92 0.34
N ARG A 19 8.81 -10.85 1.10
CA ARG A 19 7.63 -9.97 0.92
C ARG A 19 7.76 -8.99 -0.24
N ARG A 20 8.97 -8.65 -0.69
CA ARG A 20 9.18 -7.94 -1.97
C ARG A 20 8.93 -8.88 -3.15
N LEU A 21 9.27 -10.17 -3.00
CA LEU A 21 9.08 -11.17 -4.05
C LEU A 21 7.59 -11.44 -4.33
N THR A 22 6.74 -11.66 -3.32
CA THR A 22 5.34 -12.09 -3.54
C THR A 22 4.49 -11.10 -4.33
N MET A 23 4.44 -9.81 -3.95
CA MET A 23 3.64 -8.82 -4.69
C MET A 23 4.23 -8.48 -6.06
N TYR A 24 5.56 -8.50 -6.21
CA TYR A 24 6.20 -8.23 -7.50
C TYR A 24 5.82 -9.26 -8.56
N HIS A 25 5.66 -10.53 -8.19
CA HIS A 25 5.26 -11.58 -9.14
C HIS A 25 3.91 -11.32 -9.82
N TYR A 26 3.04 -10.53 -9.20
CA TYR A 26 1.75 -10.15 -9.78
C TYR A 26 1.85 -9.01 -10.79
N ILE A 27 2.97 -8.29 -10.86
CA ILE A 27 3.16 -7.16 -11.79
C ILE A 27 4.00 -7.63 -12.97
N THR A 28 3.33 -8.30 -13.89
CA THR A 28 3.92 -8.69 -15.18
C THR A 28 3.73 -7.57 -16.22
N PRO A 29 4.51 -7.57 -17.32
CA PRO A 29 4.28 -6.64 -18.42
C PRO A 29 2.84 -6.64 -18.94
N GLU A 30 2.22 -7.82 -19.02
CA GLU A 30 0.83 -7.98 -19.47
C GLU A 30 -0.16 -7.33 -18.50
N VAL A 31 0.03 -7.52 -17.20
CA VAL A 31 -0.78 -6.85 -16.17
C VAL A 31 -0.63 -5.33 -16.26
N LEU A 32 0.59 -4.83 -16.50
CA LEU A 32 0.82 -3.40 -16.68
C LEU A 32 0.20 -2.87 -17.98
N GLU A 33 0.23 -3.63 -19.07
CA GLU A 33 -0.43 -3.25 -20.33
C GLU A 33 -1.95 -3.15 -20.14
N ASP A 34 -2.56 -4.13 -19.48
CA ASP A 34 -4.00 -4.14 -19.20
C ASP A 34 -4.39 -3.04 -18.22
N LEU A 35 -3.65 -2.90 -17.10
CA LEU A 35 -3.96 -1.92 -16.06
C LEU A 35 -3.86 -0.48 -16.60
N PHE A 36 -2.84 -0.20 -17.42
CA PHE A 36 -2.63 1.13 -18.00
C PHE A 36 -3.20 1.27 -19.42
N ALA A 37 -4.07 0.35 -19.84
CA ALA A 37 -4.72 0.39 -21.15
C ALA A 37 -5.51 1.70 -21.30
N GLY A 38 -5.26 2.40 -22.40
CA GLY A 38 -5.91 3.69 -22.68
C GLY A 38 -5.30 4.90 -21.96
N GLN A 39 -4.34 4.70 -21.05
CA GLN A 39 -3.57 5.80 -20.47
C GLN A 39 -2.37 6.15 -21.36
N PRO A 40 -1.96 7.44 -21.42
CA PRO A 40 -0.78 7.82 -22.16
C PRO A 40 0.47 7.12 -21.59
N PRO A 41 1.52 6.89 -22.41
CA PRO A 41 2.78 6.39 -21.92
C PRO A 41 3.36 7.27 -20.81
N ALA A 42 4.11 6.65 -19.90
CA ALA A 42 4.86 7.41 -18.89
C ALA A 42 5.75 8.46 -19.56
N GLY A 43 5.84 9.64 -18.94
CA GLY A 43 6.62 10.79 -19.39
C GLY A 43 5.96 11.67 -20.44
N LEU A 44 4.81 11.29 -21.03
CA LEU A 44 4.25 12.04 -22.15
C LEU A 44 3.21 13.13 -21.80
N GLN A 45 2.67 13.18 -20.58
CA GLN A 45 1.74 14.25 -20.16
C GLN A 45 1.84 14.49 -18.64
N PRO A 46 2.75 15.37 -18.16
CA PRO A 46 3.00 15.55 -16.73
C PRO A 46 1.81 16.15 -15.97
N ASP A 47 0.89 16.82 -16.65
CA ASP A 47 -0.27 17.47 -16.02
C ASP A 47 -1.49 16.54 -15.90
N VAL A 48 -1.42 15.32 -16.45
CA VAL A 48 -2.52 14.35 -16.37
C VAL A 48 -2.42 13.54 -15.09
N ILE A 49 -3.56 13.47 -14.40
CA ILE A 49 -3.80 12.57 -13.28
C ILE A 49 -4.90 11.61 -13.70
N ASP A 50 -4.60 10.32 -13.74
CA ASP A 50 -5.57 9.28 -14.05
C ASP A 50 -5.46 8.14 -13.04
N ILE A 51 -6.59 7.56 -12.65
CA ILE A 51 -6.69 6.47 -11.69
C ILE A 51 -7.63 5.44 -12.30
N THR A 52 -7.14 4.21 -12.46
CA THR A 52 -7.88 3.14 -13.11
C THR A 52 -8.98 2.58 -12.21
N GLU A 53 -9.88 1.81 -12.80
CA GLU A 53 -10.71 0.89 -12.00
C GLU A 53 -9.82 -0.21 -11.39
N PRO A 54 -10.24 -0.85 -10.28
CA PRO A 54 -9.51 -1.96 -9.71
C PRO A 54 -9.50 -3.18 -10.63
N LEU A 55 -8.35 -3.82 -10.74
CA LEU A 55 -8.16 -5.10 -11.42
C LEU A 55 -7.89 -6.19 -10.37
N SER A 56 -8.69 -7.25 -10.36
CA SER A 56 -8.43 -8.42 -9.53
C SER A 56 -7.40 -9.32 -10.22
N LEU A 57 -6.28 -9.56 -9.55
CA LEU A 57 -5.20 -10.41 -10.07
C LEU A 57 -5.29 -11.85 -9.56
N ASP A 58 -5.82 -12.03 -8.34
CA ASP A 58 -6.00 -13.31 -7.69
C ASP A 58 -7.08 -13.19 -6.58
N GLU A 59 -7.41 -14.30 -5.92
CA GLU A 59 -8.28 -14.30 -4.76
C GLU A 59 -7.67 -13.44 -3.63
N GLY A 60 -8.36 -12.35 -3.30
CA GLY A 60 -7.91 -11.41 -2.28
C GLY A 60 -6.77 -10.49 -2.69
N ILE A 61 -6.43 -10.40 -3.99
CA ILE A 61 -5.42 -9.47 -4.49
C ILE A 61 -6.02 -8.60 -5.59
N GLU A 62 -6.09 -7.32 -5.31
CA GLU A 62 -6.57 -6.30 -6.23
C GLU A 62 -5.52 -5.20 -6.42
N VAL A 63 -5.50 -4.60 -7.61
CA VAL A 63 -4.60 -3.49 -7.95
C VAL A 63 -5.32 -2.33 -8.61
N ILE A 64 -4.84 -1.11 -8.37
CA ILE A 64 -5.24 0.10 -9.09
C ILE A 64 -3.99 0.74 -9.72
N GLY A 65 -4.09 1.13 -10.98
CA GLY A 65 -3.09 1.94 -11.68
C GLY A 65 -3.32 3.42 -11.43
N ILE A 66 -2.22 4.16 -11.29
CA ILE A 66 -2.21 5.62 -11.15
C ILE A 66 -1.20 6.17 -12.16
N LEU A 67 -1.65 7.05 -13.05
CA LEU A 67 -0.76 7.95 -13.78
C LEU A 67 -0.76 9.30 -13.07
N PHE A 68 0.41 9.73 -12.60
CA PHE A 68 0.58 10.99 -11.88
C PHE A 68 1.92 11.63 -12.23
N ALA A 69 1.92 12.90 -12.63
CA ALA A 69 3.14 13.61 -13.00
C ALA A 69 3.95 12.93 -14.12
N GLY A 70 3.27 12.22 -15.02
CA GLY A 70 3.90 11.39 -16.05
C GLY A 70 4.53 10.09 -15.52
N LEU A 71 4.37 9.75 -14.25
CA LEU A 71 4.86 8.51 -13.65
C LEU A 71 3.71 7.54 -13.43
N ARG A 72 3.98 6.24 -13.55
CA ARG A 72 3.01 5.18 -13.31
C ARG A 72 3.25 4.54 -11.96
N PHE A 73 2.20 4.44 -11.16
CA PHE A 73 2.21 3.78 -9.86
C PHE A 73 1.15 2.70 -9.82
N VAL A 74 1.41 1.64 -9.07
CA VAL A 74 0.41 0.61 -8.76
C VAL A 74 0.14 0.64 -7.28
N VAL A 75 -1.13 0.61 -6.89
CA VAL A 75 -1.58 0.42 -5.50
C VAL A 75 -2.19 -0.96 -5.38
N PHE A 76 -1.61 -1.79 -4.53
CA PHE A 76 -2.13 -3.08 -4.14
C PHE A 76 -3.08 -2.96 -2.97
N PHE A 77 -4.09 -3.82 -3.00
CA PHE A 77 -4.96 -4.18 -1.91
C PHE A 77 -4.86 -5.70 -1.80
N ALA A 78 -4.21 -6.18 -0.75
CA ALA A 78 -4.01 -7.61 -0.52
C ALA A 78 -4.72 -8.02 0.75
N ASP A 79 -5.45 -9.13 0.72
CA ASP A 79 -6.01 -9.75 1.92
C ASP A 79 -4.89 -9.98 2.93
N VAL A 80 -5.14 -9.61 4.19
CA VAL A 80 -4.13 -9.70 5.26
C VAL A 80 -3.64 -11.14 5.44
N LEU A 81 -4.52 -12.14 5.24
CA LEU A 81 -4.17 -13.55 5.34
C LEU A 81 -3.37 -14.04 4.13
N VAL A 82 -3.69 -13.56 2.93
CA VAL A 82 -2.87 -13.83 1.73
C VAL A 82 -1.46 -13.27 1.93
N TYR A 83 -1.35 -12.07 2.50
CA TYR A 83 -0.05 -11.48 2.84
C TYR A 83 0.69 -12.25 3.94
N ALA A 84 -0.04 -12.85 4.87
CA ALA A 84 0.48 -13.76 5.89
C ALA A 84 0.78 -15.17 5.37
N LEU A 85 0.70 -15.42 4.04
CA LEU A 85 0.89 -16.73 3.43
C LEU A 85 -0.07 -17.80 3.97
N GLY A 86 -1.27 -17.40 4.39
CA GLY A 86 -2.26 -18.30 4.97
C GLY A 86 -2.05 -18.62 6.45
N ASP A 87 -1.15 -17.91 7.13
CA ASP A 87 -0.85 -18.12 8.56
C ASP A 87 -1.68 -17.18 9.46
N PRO A 88 -2.76 -17.67 10.11
CA PRO A 88 -3.56 -16.86 11.01
C PRO A 88 -2.86 -16.57 12.34
N GLU A 89 -1.98 -17.46 12.81
CA GLU A 89 -1.24 -17.25 14.07
C GLU A 89 -0.29 -16.06 13.90
N TRP A 90 0.35 -15.95 12.74
CA TRP A 90 1.18 -14.79 12.40
C TRP A 90 0.40 -13.46 12.46
N ILE A 91 -0.88 -13.45 12.05
CA ILE A 91 -1.73 -12.24 12.13
C ILE A 91 -2.00 -11.88 13.58
N GLU A 92 -2.32 -12.86 14.42
CA GLU A 92 -2.59 -12.66 15.84
C GLU A 92 -1.34 -12.12 16.55
N GLU A 93 -0.19 -12.75 16.34
CA GLU A 93 1.10 -12.30 16.90
C GLU A 93 1.45 -10.88 16.44
N THR A 94 1.26 -10.59 15.14
CA THR A 94 1.52 -9.24 14.60
C THR A 94 0.56 -8.20 15.16
N ALA A 95 -0.71 -8.55 15.36
CA ALA A 95 -1.69 -7.67 15.96
C ALA A 95 -1.34 -7.33 17.41
N ASP A 96 -0.95 -8.34 18.19
CA ASP A 96 -0.53 -8.20 19.58
C ASP A 96 0.72 -7.33 19.72
N GLU A 97 1.70 -7.51 18.82
CA GLU A 97 2.95 -6.75 18.86
C GLU A 97 2.81 -5.32 18.33
N TRP A 98 2.15 -5.13 17.18
CA TRP A 98 2.27 -3.91 16.37
C TRP A 98 0.97 -3.11 16.20
N ALA A 99 -0.16 -3.67 16.60
CA ALA A 99 -1.47 -3.03 16.50
C ALA A 99 -2.16 -2.84 17.86
N ASN A 100 -1.42 -2.94 18.98
CA ASN A 100 -1.94 -2.92 20.35
C ASN A 100 -3.06 -3.97 20.56
N GLY A 101 -2.89 -5.17 19.98
CA GLY A 101 -3.88 -6.24 20.00
C GLY A 101 -5.09 -6.01 19.08
N PHE A 102 -5.06 -4.99 18.21
CA PHE A 102 -6.14 -4.79 17.25
C PHE A 102 -6.08 -5.84 16.15
N GLN A 103 -7.05 -6.75 16.15
CA GLN A 103 -7.18 -7.78 15.13
C GLN A 103 -7.90 -7.23 13.88
N PRO A 104 -7.33 -7.41 12.67
CA PRO A 104 -8.01 -7.07 11.42
C PRO A 104 -9.34 -7.80 11.27
N ALA A 105 -10.36 -7.10 10.78
CA ALA A 105 -11.63 -7.71 10.41
C ALA A 105 -11.44 -8.70 9.24
N PRO A 106 -12.34 -9.69 9.09
CA PRO A 106 -12.37 -10.52 7.90
C PRO A 106 -12.43 -9.67 6.62
N ALA A 107 -11.71 -10.09 5.59
CA ALA A 107 -11.56 -9.38 4.32
C ALA A 107 -10.90 -7.98 4.41
N ALA A 108 -10.23 -7.66 5.52
CA ALA A 108 -9.36 -6.47 5.57
C ALA A 108 -8.29 -6.52 4.48
N ARG A 109 -7.83 -5.34 4.05
CA ARG A 109 -6.76 -5.21 3.06
C ARG A 109 -5.52 -4.55 3.64
N LEU A 110 -4.36 -5.15 3.39
CA LEU A 110 -3.09 -4.45 3.42
C LEU A 110 -2.93 -3.64 2.14
N VAL A 111 -2.59 -2.36 2.28
CA VAL A 111 -2.38 -1.44 1.17
C VAL A 111 -0.90 -1.14 1.01
N LYS A 112 -0.40 -1.32 -0.20
CA LYS A 112 0.98 -0.98 -0.58
C LYS A 112 0.99 -0.33 -1.95
N PHE A 113 1.91 0.60 -2.20
CA PHE A 113 2.06 1.18 -3.53
C PHE A 113 3.51 1.13 -3.99
N MET A 114 3.69 1.13 -5.31
CA MET A 114 4.96 0.98 -5.99
C MET A 114 5.01 1.83 -7.25
N ARG A 115 6.22 2.08 -7.75
CA ARG A 115 6.43 2.61 -9.08
C ARG A 115 6.41 1.48 -10.10
N ALA A 116 5.53 1.58 -11.10
CA ALA A 116 5.27 0.53 -12.08
C ALA A 116 6.44 0.29 -13.04
N ASP A 117 7.23 1.33 -13.33
CA ASP A 117 8.37 1.32 -14.24
C ASP A 117 9.73 1.16 -13.54
N ALA A 118 9.72 0.93 -12.23
CA ALA A 118 10.94 0.68 -11.46
C ALA A 118 11.36 -0.79 -11.50
N ASP A 119 12.66 -1.04 -11.37
CA ASP A 119 13.20 -2.41 -11.24
C ASP A 119 12.80 -3.04 -9.90
N ALA A 120 12.91 -4.37 -9.82
CA ALA A 120 12.48 -5.15 -8.64
C ALA A 120 13.15 -4.73 -7.32
N ASP A 121 14.36 -4.17 -7.36
CA ASP A 121 15.10 -3.78 -6.15
C ASP A 121 14.60 -2.43 -5.64
N THR A 122 14.28 -1.52 -6.57
CA THR A 122 13.85 -0.16 -6.25
C THR A 122 12.34 0.01 -6.23
N MET A 123 11.54 -0.94 -6.76
CA MET A 123 10.08 -0.88 -6.97
C MET A 123 9.23 -0.62 -5.71
N PHE A 124 9.79 -0.65 -4.50
CA PHE A 124 9.11 -0.27 -3.25
C PHE A 124 9.87 0.80 -2.46
N ASP A 125 10.83 1.48 -3.07
CA ASP A 125 11.68 2.49 -2.45
C ASP A 125 11.28 3.90 -2.93
N PRO A 126 10.49 4.65 -2.14
CA PRO A 126 10.13 6.02 -2.48
C PRO A 126 11.34 6.96 -2.67
N GLU A 127 12.48 6.69 -2.03
CA GLU A 127 13.69 7.51 -2.18
C GLU A 127 14.32 7.34 -3.55
N ALA A 128 14.16 6.17 -4.18
CA ALA A 128 14.59 5.90 -5.53
C ALA A 128 13.71 6.59 -6.60
N TRP A 129 12.55 7.15 -6.22
CA TRP A 129 11.65 7.84 -7.17
C TRP A 129 11.22 9.22 -6.66
N PRO A 130 12.13 10.20 -6.76
CA PRO A 130 11.73 11.57 -6.50
C PRO A 130 10.61 11.98 -7.46
N LEU A 131 9.56 12.58 -6.92
CA LEU A 131 8.57 13.27 -7.74
C LEU A 131 9.26 14.40 -8.53
N PRO A 132 8.84 14.71 -9.77
CA PRO A 132 9.47 15.75 -10.59
C PRO A 132 9.57 17.11 -9.89
N HIS A 133 8.58 17.42 -9.03
CA HIS A 133 8.62 18.56 -8.13
C HIS A 133 8.20 18.12 -6.72
N PRO A 134 9.01 18.39 -5.67
CA PRO A 134 8.70 17.98 -4.29
C PRO A 134 7.34 18.46 -3.76
N ARG A 135 6.85 19.60 -4.27
CA ARG A 135 5.53 20.16 -3.91
C ARG A 135 4.36 19.29 -4.39
N LEU A 136 4.59 18.38 -5.34
CA LEU A 136 3.55 17.46 -5.84
C LEU A 136 3.16 16.40 -4.79
N ILE A 137 3.93 16.24 -3.71
CA ILE A 137 3.60 15.29 -2.63
C ILE A 137 2.18 15.50 -2.08
N TRP A 138 1.72 16.75 -2.01
CA TRP A 138 0.38 17.08 -1.51
C TRP A 138 -0.70 16.55 -2.44
N GLN A 139 -0.53 16.72 -3.76
CA GLN A 139 -1.44 16.19 -4.76
C GLN A 139 -1.37 14.67 -4.81
N PHE A 140 -0.16 14.09 -4.68
CA PHE A 140 0.02 12.65 -4.62
C PHE A 140 -0.74 12.02 -3.44
N CYS A 141 -0.77 12.67 -2.27
CA CYS A 141 -1.65 12.26 -1.17
C CYS A 141 -3.13 12.22 -1.58
N GLU A 142 -3.62 13.25 -2.28
CA GLU A 142 -5.02 13.25 -2.75
C GLU A 142 -5.27 12.11 -3.73
N VAL A 143 -4.31 11.80 -4.60
CA VAL A 143 -4.43 10.71 -5.59
C VAL A 143 -4.48 9.35 -4.90
N LEU A 144 -3.60 9.09 -3.93
CA LEU A 144 -3.65 7.86 -3.13
C LEU A 144 -4.98 7.75 -2.35
N ALA A 145 -5.48 8.87 -1.81
CA ALA A 145 -6.74 8.87 -1.09
C ALA A 145 -7.94 8.55 -2.00
N ARG A 146 -7.91 9.06 -3.24
CA ARG A 146 -8.89 8.75 -4.28
C ARG A 146 -8.82 7.29 -4.72
N ALA A 147 -7.62 6.73 -4.88
CA ALA A 147 -7.46 5.31 -5.22
C ALA A 147 -8.09 4.39 -4.17
N LEU A 148 -7.87 4.64 -2.88
CA LEU A 148 -8.56 3.90 -1.81
C LEU A 148 -10.09 4.06 -1.93
N SER A 149 -10.57 5.28 -2.17
CA SER A 149 -12.01 5.55 -2.26
C SER A 149 -12.66 4.84 -3.44
N ILE A 150 -11.98 4.76 -4.59
CA ILE A 150 -12.41 3.98 -5.76
C ILE A 150 -12.47 2.50 -5.40
N HIS A 151 -11.41 1.95 -4.79
CA HIS A 151 -11.40 0.56 -4.36
C HIS A 151 -12.59 0.22 -3.44
N ALA A 152 -12.82 1.04 -2.42
CA ALA A 152 -13.90 0.84 -1.47
C ALA A 152 -15.32 0.98 -2.07
N GLN A 153 -15.46 1.62 -3.22
CA GLN A 153 -16.72 1.67 -3.97
C GLN A 153 -16.98 0.37 -4.73
N PHE A 154 -15.94 -0.20 -5.38
CA PHE A 154 -16.04 -1.47 -6.09
C PHE A 154 -16.15 -2.68 -5.14
N PHE A 155 -15.51 -2.60 -3.97
CA PHE A 155 -15.51 -3.66 -2.97
C PHE A 155 -16.17 -3.20 -1.67
N PRO A 156 -17.51 -3.06 -1.64
CA PRO A 156 -18.21 -2.53 -0.47
C PRO A 156 -18.14 -3.44 0.76
N GLY A 157 -17.81 -4.72 0.58
CA GLY A 157 -17.64 -5.70 1.65
C GLY A 157 -16.30 -5.61 2.40
N ILE A 158 -15.37 -4.76 1.98
CA ILE A 158 -14.06 -4.59 2.63
C ILE A 158 -14.16 -3.49 3.68
N PRO A 159 -14.09 -3.83 4.98
CA PRO A 159 -14.36 -2.86 6.05
C PRO A 159 -13.12 -2.06 6.45
N GLN A 160 -11.92 -2.61 6.26
CA GLN A 160 -10.69 -2.07 6.86
C GLN A 160 -9.50 -2.11 5.90
N TYR A 161 -8.66 -1.08 6.00
CA TYR A 161 -7.47 -0.88 5.18
C TYR A 161 -6.27 -0.56 6.06
N PHE A 162 -5.18 -1.31 5.90
CA PHE A 162 -3.98 -1.22 6.73
C PHE A 162 -2.77 -0.80 5.91
N TYR A 163 -2.03 0.19 6.39
CA TYR A 163 -0.82 0.71 5.76
C TYR A 163 0.38 0.47 6.70
N MET A 164 1.37 -0.27 6.21
CA MET A 164 2.61 -0.54 6.98
C MET A 164 3.62 0.57 6.76
N THR A 165 4.07 1.21 7.85
CA THR A 165 5.14 2.22 7.78
C THR A 165 6.49 1.53 7.64
N GLN A 166 7.13 1.66 6.48
CA GLN A 166 8.49 1.12 6.25
C GLN A 166 9.58 2.19 6.38
N SER A 167 9.19 3.45 6.51
CA SER A 167 10.08 4.58 6.76
C SER A 167 9.33 5.71 7.47
N SER A 168 10.07 6.62 8.11
CA SER A 168 9.52 7.82 8.73
C SER A 168 8.83 8.74 7.71
N GLN A 169 9.24 8.72 6.44
CA GLN A 169 8.58 9.48 5.38
C GLN A 169 7.19 8.91 5.04
N LEU A 170 7.07 7.58 4.98
CA LEU A 170 5.79 6.91 4.76
C LEU A 170 4.85 7.08 5.97
N ASP A 171 5.39 7.11 7.18
CA ASP A 171 4.61 7.45 8.38
C ASP A 171 3.95 8.83 8.28
N LEU A 172 4.72 9.86 7.91
CA LEU A 172 4.17 11.21 7.67
C LEU A 172 3.13 11.24 6.55
N LEU A 173 3.32 10.44 5.50
CA LEU A 173 2.38 10.31 4.39
C LEU A 173 1.05 9.71 4.85
N TYR A 174 1.07 8.59 5.57
CA TYR A 174 -0.13 7.88 6.01
C TYR A 174 -0.91 8.63 7.08
N ASN A 175 -0.22 9.30 8.02
CA ASN A 175 -0.89 10.18 8.97
C ASN A 175 -1.65 11.32 8.27
N ARG A 176 -1.11 11.81 7.14
CA ARG A 176 -1.78 12.83 6.32
C ARG A 176 -2.96 12.24 5.54
N LEU A 177 -2.83 11.04 5.00
CA LEU A 177 -3.94 10.33 4.35
C LEU A 177 -5.12 10.14 5.31
N GLY A 178 -4.85 9.77 6.56
CA GLY A 178 -5.89 9.59 7.58
C GLY A 178 -6.82 10.80 7.72
N ARG A 179 -6.27 12.02 7.73
CA ARG A 179 -7.10 13.25 7.79
C ARG A 179 -8.00 13.42 6.56
N ARG A 180 -7.57 12.95 5.39
CA ARG A 180 -8.37 13.00 4.15
C ARG A 180 -9.47 11.95 4.16
N PHE A 181 -9.17 10.76 4.68
CA PHE A 181 -10.14 9.69 4.84
C PHE A 181 -11.27 10.04 5.80
N GLU A 182 -10.94 10.65 6.94
CA GLU A 182 -11.93 11.11 7.93
C GLU A 182 -12.86 12.18 7.36
N ALA A 183 -12.33 13.08 6.51
CA ALA A 183 -13.12 14.12 5.86
C ALA A 183 -14.14 13.56 4.85
N GLY A 184 -13.92 12.36 4.31
CA GLY A 184 -14.79 11.75 3.28
C GLY A 184 -14.81 12.53 1.97
N ALA A 185 -13.71 13.20 1.63
CA ALA A 185 -13.67 14.13 0.50
C ALA A 185 -13.96 13.47 -0.86
N TYR A 186 -13.87 12.14 -0.95
CA TYR A 186 -13.94 11.37 -2.19
C TYR A 186 -14.95 10.21 -2.13
N GLY A 187 -15.88 10.23 -1.17
CA GLY A 187 -16.93 9.21 -1.03
C GLY A 187 -16.96 8.60 0.37
N PRO A 188 -16.63 7.29 0.54
CA PRO A 188 -16.63 6.66 1.85
C PRO A 188 -15.75 7.39 2.85
N ARG A 189 -16.22 7.47 4.10
CA ARG A 189 -15.44 7.98 5.23
C ARG A 189 -14.73 6.83 5.90
N PHE A 190 -13.52 7.08 6.38
CA PHE A 190 -12.81 6.11 7.19
C PHE A 190 -12.32 6.75 8.48
N GLU A 191 -12.45 6.03 9.57
CA GLU A 191 -11.88 6.38 10.85
C GLU A 191 -10.54 5.68 11.02
N CYS A 192 -9.56 6.38 11.58
CA CYS A 192 -8.31 5.78 12.00
C CYS A 192 -8.53 4.93 13.27
N VAL A 193 -8.48 3.60 13.13
CA VAL A 193 -8.69 2.64 14.23
C VAL A 193 -7.37 2.15 14.84
N THR A 194 -6.27 2.20 14.08
CA THR A 194 -4.92 1.90 14.60
C THR A 194 -3.90 2.90 14.09
N ARG A 195 -2.85 3.12 14.89
CA ARG A 195 -1.69 3.95 14.56
C ARG A 195 -0.43 3.20 14.99
N PRO A 196 0.69 3.34 14.26
CA PRO A 196 1.96 2.77 14.68
C PRO A 196 2.41 3.39 16.00
N ASN A 197 3.04 2.57 16.84
CA ASN A 197 3.73 3.02 18.04
C ASN A 197 5.10 3.61 17.66
N ALA A 198 5.53 4.66 18.37
CA ALA A 198 6.82 5.31 18.08
C ALA A 198 8.04 4.41 18.34
N ASP A 199 7.93 3.48 19.30
CA ASP A 199 9.04 2.62 19.74
C ASP A 199 9.02 1.25 19.04
N THR A 200 7.84 0.67 18.82
CA THR A 200 7.68 -0.68 18.25
C THR A 200 7.20 -0.69 16.79
N GLY A 201 6.82 0.46 16.24
CA GLY A 201 6.29 0.56 14.87
C GLY A 201 4.83 0.09 14.75
N GLY A 202 4.43 -0.29 13.54
CA GLY A 202 3.15 -0.93 13.27
C GLY A 202 2.39 -0.41 12.05
N PHE A 203 1.06 -0.41 12.15
CA PHE A 203 0.17 -0.09 11.03
C PHE A 203 -0.69 1.13 11.31
N TYR A 204 -0.95 1.89 10.25
CA TYR A 204 -2.15 2.72 10.21
C TYR A 204 -3.32 1.89 9.72
N GLY A 205 -4.36 1.76 10.52
CA GLY A 205 -5.60 1.08 10.18
C GLY A 205 -6.71 2.09 9.99
N PHE A 206 -7.46 1.96 8.89
CA PHE A 206 -8.59 2.80 8.56
C PHE A 206 -9.84 1.95 8.35
N GLU A 207 -10.86 2.18 9.16
CA GLU A 207 -12.14 1.46 9.11
C GLU A 207 -13.22 2.32 8.46
N ARG A 208 -13.97 1.74 7.54
CA ARG A 208 -15.07 2.41 6.85
C ARG A 208 -16.20 2.75 7.83
N ARG A 209 -16.75 3.96 7.70
CA ARG A 209 -17.93 4.45 8.43
C ARG A 209 -19.19 4.48 7.58
#